data_AF-A0A166AJI9-F1
#
_entry.id   AF-A0A166AJI9-F1
#
_cell.length_a   1.000
_cell.length_b   1.000
_cell.length_c   1.000
_cell.angle_alpha   90.00
_cell.angle_beta   90.00
_cell.angle_gamma   90.00
#
_symmetry.space_group_name_H-M   'P 1'
#
loop_
_entity.id
_entity.type
_entity.pdbx_description
1 polymer ?
#
loop_
_entity_poly.entity_id
_entity_poly.type
_entity_poly.pdbx_seq_one_letter_code
_entity_poly.pdbx_strand_id
1 'polypeptide(L)'
;MARPSRTDLFFRRYPWIRPTLWVLVGIWSIYLARKPIFFVRRISWSCSTVIFGCWWAILQTVLHLVVQLCVAVPMTALAYAVIAYGTLPVLEIVCAHFIDLFEAALKPPPPPTQTFRHTHTHSNGETYTHTYTEEEVDQLERLREAMLMRAMAEMREEMQREQERDTEQHDYPNGSGKAKRKAKKRNRHAH
;
A
#
# COMPACT_ATOMS: atom_id res chain seq x y z
N MET A 1 114.90 57.56 0.31
CA MET A 1 113.82 58.31 1.00
C MET A 1 112.58 58.28 0.12
N ALA A 2 111.53 57.54 0.52
CA ALA A 2 110.29 57.45 -0.24
C ALA A 2 109.45 58.72 -0.01
N ARG A 3 108.97 59.36 -1.08
CA ARG A 3 108.05 60.51 -0.96
C ARG A 3 106.72 60.01 -0.39
N PRO A 4 106.16 60.65 0.65
CA PRO A 4 104.84 60.29 1.16
C PRO A 4 103.81 60.51 0.04
N SER A 5 102.94 59.53 -0.14
CA SER A 5 101.91 59.58 -1.16
C SER A 5 100.92 60.71 -0.85
N ARG A 6 100.31 61.34 -1.87
CA ARG A 6 99.33 62.45 -1.67
C ARG A 6 98.18 62.06 -0.72
N THR A 7 97.87 60.77 -0.64
CA THR A 7 96.90 60.19 0.29
C THR A 7 97.34 60.30 1.75
N ASP A 8 98.63 60.16 2.06
CA ASP A 8 99.16 60.23 3.44
C ASP A 8 99.05 61.65 4.03
N LEU A 9 99.22 62.67 3.20
CA LEU A 9 99.05 64.08 3.58
C LEU A 9 97.58 64.42 3.86
N PHE A 10 96.65 63.84 3.09
CA PHE A 10 95.21 64.04 3.29
C PHE A 10 94.71 63.42 4.60
N PHE A 11 95.14 62.20 4.92
CA PHE A 11 94.75 61.52 6.16
C PHE A 11 95.37 62.13 7.41
N ARG A 12 96.53 62.81 7.30
CA ARG A 12 97.10 63.60 8.40
C ARG A 12 96.29 64.85 8.73
N ARG A 13 95.72 65.51 7.71
CA ARG A 13 94.95 66.75 7.88
C ARG A 13 93.54 66.50 8.43
N TYR A 14 92.96 65.33 8.13
CA TYR A 14 91.65 64.93 8.60
C TYR A 14 91.69 63.49 9.16
N PRO A 15 92.19 63.29 10.38
CA PRO A 15 92.37 61.96 10.97
C PRO A 15 91.03 61.22 11.16
N TRP A 16 89.92 61.97 11.25
CA TRP A 16 88.56 61.45 11.44
C TRP A 16 87.98 60.74 10.22
N ILE A 17 88.52 60.98 9.01
CA ILE A 17 87.98 60.39 7.77
C ILE A 17 88.13 58.87 7.74
N ARG A 18 89.27 58.35 8.24
CA ARG A 18 89.53 56.91 8.33
C ARG A 18 88.51 56.18 9.19
N PRO A 19 88.29 56.55 10.47
CA PRO A 19 87.30 55.86 11.29
C PRO A 19 85.89 56.03 10.75
N THR A 20 85.51 57.19 10.19
CA THR A 20 84.17 57.34 9.57
C THR A 20 83.98 56.43 8.36
N LEU A 21 85.01 56.24 7.51
CA LEU A 21 84.95 55.30 6.39
C LEU A 21 84.80 53.86 6.88
N TRP A 22 85.54 53.47 7.92
CA TRP A 22 85.41 52.14 8.52
C TRP A 22 84.04 51.91 9.16
N VAL A 23 83.47 52.91 9.82
CA VAL A 23 82.11 52.85 10.36
C VAL A 23 81.10 52.71 9.23
N LEU A 24 81.28 53.46 8.13
CA LEU A 24 80.37 53.41 6.99
C LEU A 24 80.44 52.05 6.28
N VAL A 25 81.64 51.49 6.10
CA VAL A 25 81.85 50.12 5.61
C VAL A 25 81.23 49.10 6.56
N GLY A 26 81.41 49.25 7.87
CA GLY A 26 80.82 48.37 8.88
C GLY A 26 79.29 48.37 8.84
N ILE A 27 78.67 49.56 8.75
CA ILE A 27 77.21 49.71 8.58
C ILE A 27 76.76 49.05 7.27
N TRP A 28 77.51 49.24 6.19
CA TRP A 28 77.21 48.63 4.88
C TRP A 28 77.31 47.10 4.92
N SER A 29 78.35 46.55 5.54
CA SER A 29 78.54 45.10 5.71
C SER A 29 77.43 44.48 6.58
N ILE A 30 77.04 45.14 7.67
CA ILE A 30 75.93 44.69 8.53
C ILE A 30 74.60 44.75 7.76
N TYR A 31 74.39 45.79 6.97
CA TYR A 31 73.18 45.96 6.16
C TYR A 31 73.07 44.89 5.07
N LEU A 32 74.18 44.60 4.38
CA LEU A 32 74.26 43.53 3.38
C LEU A 32 74.14 42.13 4.00
N ALA A 33 74.67 41.90 5.19
CA ALA A 33 74.56 40.60 5.87
C ALA A 33 73.16 40.36 6.45
N ARG A 34 72.46 41.41 6.92
CA ARG A 34 71.11 41.28 7.50
C ARG A 34 70.01 41.02 6.47
N LYS A 35 70.07 41.67 5.30
CA LYS A 35 69.06 41.49 4.24
C LYS A 35 68.80 40.03 3.82
N PRO A 36 69.83 39.19 3.53
CA PRO A 36 69.61 37.81 3.14
C PRO A 36 69.01 36.98 4.28
N ILE A 37 69.37 37.24 5.53
CA ILE A 37 68.86 36.50 6.69
C ILE A 37 67.34 36.71 6.86
N PHE A 38 66.86 37.95 6.73
CA PHE A 38 65.42 38.23 6.79
C PHE A 38 64.66 37.64 5.61
N PHE A 39 65.26 37.65 4.42
CA PHE A 39 64.67 37.07 3.22
C PHE A 39 64.53 35.54 3.32
N VAL A 40 65.60 34.85 3.75
CA VAL A 40 65.59 33.39 3.97
C VAL A 40 64.56 32.98 5.03
N ARG A 41 64.48 33.72 6.14
CA ARG A 41 63.50 33.44 7.21
C ARG A 41 62.05 33.65 6.77
N ARG A 42 61.80 34.63 5.90
CA ARG A 42 60.46 34.87 5.34
C ARG A 42 60.06 33.76 4.37
N ILE A 43 60.98 33.34 3.50
CA ILE A 43 60.73 32.24 2.55
C ILE A 43 60.53 30.91 3.28
N SER A 44 61.36 30.61 4.29
CA SER A 44 61.21 29.36 5.05
C SER A 44 59.88 29.30 5.81
N TRP A 45 59.45 30.44 6.37
CA TRP A 45 58.14 30.53 7.01
C TRP A 45 57.00 30.35 6.01
N SER A 46 57.06 31.03 4.86
CA SER A 46 56.06 30.88 3.79
C SER A 46 55.99 29.44 3.27
N CYS A 47 57.14 28.81 3.04
CA CYS A 47 57.21 27.43 2.58
C CYS A 47 56.64 26.46 3.62
N SER A 48 56.95 26.68 4.91
CA SER A 48 56.39 25.89 6.01
C SER A 48 54.87 26.03 6.13
N THR A 49 54.32 27.24 5.97
CA THR A 49 52.86 27.45 5.98
C THR A 49 52.15 26.78 4.82
N VAL A 50 52.76 26.76 3.62
CA VAL A 50 52.19 26.07 2.45
C VAL A 50 52.20 24.56 2.64
N ILE A 51 53.31 24.01 3.14
CA ILE A 51 53.43 22.57 3.43
C ILE A 51 52.39 22.17 4.49
N PHE A 52 52.29 22.93 5.58
CA PHE A 52 51.31 22.66 6.63
C PHE A 52 49.86 22.79 6.13
N GLY A 53 49.58 23.80 5.30
CA GLY A 53 48.28 23.96 4.64
C GLY A 53 47.92 22.79 3.72
N CYS A 54 48.89 22.30 2.93
CA CYS A 54 48.72 21.11 2.10
C CYS A 54 48.44 19.86 2.96
N TRP A 55 49.20 19.64 4.04
CA TRP A 55 48.95 18.53 4.95
C TRP A 55 47.57 18.60 5.61
N TRP A 56 47.15 19.80 6.01
CA TRP A 56 45.83 20.01 6.58
C TRP A 56 44.71 19.74 5.57
N ALA A 57 44.87 20.19 4.32
CA ALA A 57 43.93 19.91 3.25
C ALA A 57 43.82 18.40 2.98
N ILE A 58 44.95 17.68 2.95
CA ILE A 58 44.98 16.22 2.80
C ILE A 58 44.28 15.54 3.98
N LEU A 59 44.53 15.98 5.21
CA LEU A 59 43.88 15.43 6.40
C LEU A 59 42.35 15.63 6.32
N GLN A 60 41.91 16.82 5.90
CA GLN A 60 40.50 17.16 5.78
C GLN A 60 39.79 16.34 4.69
N THR A 61 40.43 16.12 3.53
CA THR A 61 39.84 15.31 2.46
C THR A 61 39.75 13.84 2.87
N VAL A 62 40.77 13.29 3.53
CA VAL A 62 40.73 11.93 4.08
C VAL A 62 39.61 11.79 5.11
N LEU A 63 39.46 12.76 6.02
CA LEU A 63 38.39 12.74 7.02
C LEU A 63 37.00 12.75 6.36
N HIS A 64 36.80 13.59 5.33
CA HIS A 64 35.56 13.61 4.57
C HIS A 64 35.27 12.30 3.86
N LEU A 65 36.28 11.68 3.24
CA LEU A 65 36.13 10.38 2.58
C LEU A 65 35.76 9.28 3.57
N VAL A 66 36.37 9.26 4.76
CA VAL A 66 36.03 8.29 5.82
C VAL A 66 34.59 8.48 6.28
N VAL A 67 34.14 9.73 6.52
CA VAL A 67 32.75 10.01 6.90
C VAL A 67 31.78 9.56 5.80
N GLN A 68 32.08 9.85 4.53
CA GLN A 68 31.26 9.40 3.40
C GLN A 68 31.19 7.88 3.33
N LEU A 69 32.32 7.18 3.54
CA LEU A 69 32.35 5.71 3.57
C LEU A 69 31.50 5.16 4.73
N CYS A 70 31.64 5.76 5.93
CA CYS A 70 30.89 5.36 7.12
C CYS A 70 29.38 5.60 6.99
N VAL A 71 28.92 6.52 6.14
CA VAL A 71 27.48 6.73 5.87
C VAL A 71 27.00 5.87 4.71
N ALA A 72 27.78 5.76 3.63
CA ALA A 72 27.38 5.04 2.43
C ALA A 72 27.25 3.53 2.67
N VAL A 73 28.19 2.91 3.41
CA VAL A 73 28.19 1.47 3.67
C VAL A 73 26.97 0.99 4.46
N PRO A 74 26.54 1.61 5.58
CA PRO A 74 25.33 1.18 6.27
C PRO A 74 24.07 1.50 5.48
N MET A 75 24.03 2.60 4.72
CA MET A 75 22.86 2.93 3.89
C MET A 75 22.66 1.93 2.74
N THR A 76 23.74 1.48 2.09
CA THR A 76 23.65 0.43 1.06
C THR A 76 23.26 -0.91 1.68
N ALA A 77 23.84 -1.27 2.84
CA ALA A 77 23.44 -2.49 3.56
C ALA A 77 21.96 -2.48 3.96
N LEU A 78 21.45 -1.33 4.41
CA LEU A 78 20.04 -1.17 4.77
C LEU A 78 19.14 -1.22 3.53
N ALA A 79 19.56 -0.66 2.39
CA ALA A 79 18.84 -0.81 1.13
C ALA A 79 18.78 -2.26 0.66
N TYR A 80 19.89 -3.01 0.73
CA TYR A 80 19.90 -4.44 0.43
C TYR A 80 19.01 -5.24 1.38
N ALA A 81 19.02 -4.93 2.68
CA ALA A 81 18.12 -5.56 3.65
C ALA A 81 16.65 -5.25 3.33
N VAL A 82 16.30 -4.00 3.02
CA VAL A 82 14.92 -3.63 2.65
C VAL A 82 14.49 -4.33 1.36
N ILE A 83 15.37 -4.46 0.36
CA ILE A 83 15.07 -5.20 -0.85
C ILE A 83 14.88 -6.68 -0.51
N ALA A 84 15.81 -7.31 0.21
CA ALA A 84 15.71 -8.72 0.56
C ALA A 84 14.46 -9.02 1.41
N TYR A 85 14.26 -8.32 2.52
CA TYR A 85 13.14 -8.57 3.43
C TYR A 85 11.81 -7.99 2.94
N GLY A 86 11.81 -7.00 2.06
CA GLY A 86 10.58 -6.42 1.51
C GLY A 86 10.10 -7.12 0.25
N THR A 87 11.00 -7.46 -0.68
CA THR A 87 10.61 -8.00 -1.99
C THR A 87 10.50 -9.52 -2.00
N LEU A 88 11.33 -10.26 -1.25
CA LEU A 88 11.24 -11.72 -1.21
C LEU A 88 9.90 -12.24 -0.68
N PRO A 89 9.33 -11.76 0.43
CA PRO A 89 8.04 -12.27 0.90
C PRO A 89 6.89 -11.90 -0.04
N VAL A 90 6.97 -10.74 -0.71
CA VAL A 90 5.98 -10.36 -1.73
C VAL A 90 6.07 -11.32 -2.93
N LEU A 91 7.28 -11.67 -3.35
CA LEU A 91 7.49 -12.64 -4.42
C LEU A 91 6.97 -14.03 -4.04
N GLU A 92 7.20 -14.48 -2.81
CA GLU A 92 6.68 -15.76 -2.29
C GLU A 92 5.15 -15.78 -2.30
N ILE A 93 4.49 -14.72 -1.84
CA ILE A 93 3.02 -14.60 -1.86
C ILE A 93 2.49 -14.64 -3.29
N VAL A 94 3.12 -13.90 -4.21
CA VAL A 94 2.70 -13.86 -5.63
C VAL A 94 2.90 -15.23 -6.28
N CYS A 95 4.01 -15.91 -6.02
CA CYS A 95 4.25 -17.26 -6.52
C CYS A 95 3.25 -18.27 -5.96
N ALA A 96 2.96 -18.23 -4.66
CA ALA A 96 1.95 -19.09 -4.05
C ALA A 96 0.58 -18.89 -4.71
N HIS A 97 0.18 -17.63 -4.89
CA HIS A 97 -1.10 -17.31 -5.51
C HIS A 97 -1.18 -17.75 -6.98
N PHE A 98 -0.06 -17.66 -7.71
CA PHE A 98 0.01 -18.15 -9.09
C PHE A 98 -0.11 -19.68 -9.16
N ILE A 99 0.51 -20.41 -8.22
CA ILE A 99 0.40 -21.86 -8.12
C ILE A 99 -1.05 -22.28 -7.83
N ASP A 100 -1.72 -21.60 -6.89
CA ASP A 100 -3.12 -21.86 -6.55
C ASP A 100 -4.06 -21.67 -7.77
N LEU A 101 -3.84 -20.61 -8.54
CA LEU A 101 -4.59 -20.35 -9.78
C LEU A 101 -4.31 -21.42 -10.85
N PHE A 102 -3.07 -21.88 -10.95
CA PHE A 102 -2.69 -22.92 -11.90
C PHE A 102 -3.30 -24.27 -11.53
N GLU A 103 -3.32 -24.60 -10.24
CA GLU A 103 -3.96 -25.82 -9.73
C GLU A 103 -5.48 -25.76 -9.92
N ALA A 104 -6.12 -24.61 -9.72
CA ALA A 104 -7.54 -24.41 -10.00
C ALA A 104 -7.86 -24.58 -11.50
N ALA A 105 -6.99 -24.11 -12.40
CA ALA A 105 -7.16 -24.27 -13.85
C ALA A 105 -6.93 -25.71 -14.33
N LEU A 106 -6.12 -26.50 -13.62
CA LEU A 106 -5.81 -27.90 -13.93
C LEU A 106 -6.82 -28.90 -13.33
N LYS A 107 -7.71 -28.47 -12.44
CA LYS A 107 -8.73 -29.36 -11.88
C LYS A 107 -9.62 -29.88 -13.03
N PRO A 108 -9.78 -31.20 -13.15
CA PRO A 108 -10.68 -31.76 -14.16
C PRO A 108 -12.09 -31.23 -13.91
N PRO A 109 -12.89 -30.99 -14.97
CA PRO A 109 -14.27 -30.57 -14.81
C PRO A 109 -14.99 -31.57 -13.88
N PRO A 110 -15.91 -31.10 -13.02
CA PRO A 110 -16.66 -32.00 -12.15
C PRO A 110 -17.28 -33.13 -12.99
N PRO A 111 -17.30 -34.37 -12.47
CA PRO A 111 -17.91 -35.49 -13.20
C PRO A 111 -19.34 -35.10 -13.59
N PRO A 112 -19.82 -35.52 -14.78
CA PRO A 112 -21.15 -35.17 -15.24
C PRO A 112 -22.17 -35.59 -14.18
N THR A 113 -22.97 -34.61 -13.74
CA THR A 113 -24.08 -34.79 -12.81
C THR A 113 -24.91 -35.99 -13.25
N GLN A 114 -25.25 -36.90 -12.33
CA GLN A 114 -26.02 -38.10 -12.67
C GLN A 114 -27.27 -37.68 -13.46
N THR A 115 -27.40 -38.22 -14.66
CA THR A 115 -28.52 -37.90 -15.55
C THR A 115 -29.57 -39.00 -15.45
N PHE A 116 -30.78 -38.62 -15.05
CA PHE A 116 -31.92 -39.51 -14.98
C PHE A 116 -32.67 -39.46 -16.31
N ARG A 117 -32.99 -40.64 -16.86
CA ARG A 117 -33.76 -40.76 -18.10
C ARG A 117 -35.21 -41.09 -17.76
N HIS A 118 -36.13 -40.21 -18.15
CA HIS A 118 -37.55 -40.48 -18.03
C HIS A 118 -38.16 -40.55 -19.43
N THR A 119 -38.80 -41.68 -19.72
CA THR A 119 -39.44 -41.95 -21.00
C THR A 119 -40.94 -42.06 -20.78
N HIS A 120 -41.72 -41.25 -21.48
CA HIS A 120 -43.18 -41.34 -21.47
C HIS A 120 -43.70 -41.48 -22.91
N THR A 121 -44.65 -42.38 -23.09
CA THR A 121 -45.30 -42.65 -24.38
C THR A 121 -46.57 -41.82 -24.47
N HIS A 122 -46.62 -40.91 -25.43
CA HIS A 122 -47.78 -40.06 -25.65
C HIS A 122 -48.89 -40.86 -26.39
N SER A 123 -50.13 -40.38 -26.32
CA SER A 123 -51.33 -41.09 -26.83
C SER A 123 -51.34 -41.33 -28.34
N ASN A 124 -50.46 -40.65 -29.09
CA ASN A 124 -50.19 -40.84 -30.51
C ASN A 124 -49.17 -41.96 -30.80
N GLY A 125 -48.67 -42.67 -29.77
CA GLY A 125 -47.69 -43.75 -29.89
C GLY A 125 -46.23 -43.26 -29.98
N GLU A 126 -46.00 -41.96 -30.02
CA GLU A 126 -44.66 -41.38 -30.01
C GLU A 126 -44.07 -41.43 -28.60
N THR A 127 -42.80 -41.81 -28.51
CA THR A 127 -42.08 -41.96 -27.25
C THR A 127 -41.02 -40.88 -27.15
N TYR A 128 -41.15 -40.01 -26.14
CA TYR A 128 -40.18 -38.94 -25.88
C TYR A 128 -39.34 -39.30 -24.66
N THR A 129 -38.01 -39.24 -24.80
CA THR A 129 -37.07 -39.44 -23.69
C THR A 129 -36.46 -38.11 -23.31
N HIS A 130 -36.69 -37.69 -22.07
CA HIS A 130 -36.07 -36.52 -21.49
C HIS A 130 -34.96 -36.97 -20.53
N THR A 131 -33.79 -36.33 -20.66
CA THR A 131 -32.66 -36.46 -19.73
C THR A 131 -32.67 -35.27 -18.79
N TYR A 132 -32.82 -35.55 -17.49
CA TYR A 132 -32.78 -34.55 -16.44
C TYR A 132 -31.50 -34.70 -15.61
N THR A 133 -30.94 -33.60 -15.18
CA THR A 133 -29.91 -33.57 -14.15
C THR A 133 -30.54 -33.72 -12.76
N GLU A 134 -29.77 -34.16 -11.77
CA GLU A 134 -30.24 -34.32 -10.38
C GLU A 134 -30.90 -33.05 -9.81
N GLU A 135 -30.33 -31.88 -10.11
CA GLU A 135 -30.90 -30.58 -9.71
C GLU A 135 -32.26 -30.28 -10.38
N GLU A 136 -32.44 -30.69 -11.64
CA GLU A 136 -33.71 -30.53 -12.36
C GLU A 136 -34.78 -31.49 -11.85
N VAL A 137 -34.40 -32.71 -11.45
CA VAL A 137 -35.32 -33.68 -10.83
C VAL A 137 -35.85 -33.13 -9.51
N ASP A 138 -34.96 -32.60 -8.66
CA ASP A 138 -35.28 -31.96 -7.39
C ASP A 138 -36.27 -30.78 -7.58
N GLN A 139 -36.06 -29.97 -8.62
CA GLN A 139 -36.96 -28.87 -8.96
C GLN A 139 -38.32 -29.36 -9.47
N LEU A 140 -38.34 -30.42 -10.30
CA LEU A 140 -39.58 -31.03 -10.78
C LEU A 140 -40.41 -31.62 -9.64
N GLU A 141 -39.77 -32.27 -8.67
CA GLU A 141 -40.45 -32.88 -7.53
C GLU A 141 -41.07 -31.82 -6.63
N ARG A 142 -40.35 -30.72 -6.34
CA ARG A 142 -40.91 -29.56 -5.62
C ARG A 142 -42.07 -28.90 -6.36
N LEU A 143 -41.98 -28.78 -7.69
CA LEU A 143 -43.08 -28.27 -8.52
C LEU A 143 -44.31 -29.18 -8.48
N ARG A 144 -44.10 -30.50 -8.51
CA ARG A 144 -45.17 -31.50 -8.41
C ARG A 144 -45.87 -31.44 -7.06
N GLU A 145 -45.12 -31.35 -5.97
CA GLU A 145 -45.67 -31.19 -4.64
C GLU A 145 -46.46 -29.89 -4.49
N ALA A 146 -45.94 -28.77 -5.02
CA ALA A 146 -46.63 -27.48 -5.00
C ALA A 146 -47.96 -27.51 -5.78
N MET A 147 -47.97 -28.16 -6.95
CA MET A 147 -49.19 -28.34 -7.74
C MET A 147 -50.22 -29.23 -7.03
N LEU A 148 -49.78 -30.32 -6.39
CA LEU A 148 -50.66 -31.19 -5.60
C LEU A 148 -51.25 -30.45 -4.39
N MET A 149 -50.44 -29.67 -3.69
CA MET A 149 -50.88 -28.86 -2.55
C MET A 149 -51.90 -27.80 -2.98
N ARG A 150 -51.70 -27.16 -4.13
CA ARG A 150 -52.65 -26.20 -4.69
C ARG A 150 -53.97 -26.88 -5.09
N ALA A 151 -53.90 -28.02 -5.78
CA ALA A 151 -55.10 -28.78 -6.16
C ALA A 151 -55.88 -29.26 -4.92
N MET A 152 -55.20 -29.71 -3.87
CA MET A 152 -55.84 -30.07 -2.60
C MET A 152 -56.44 -28.86 -1.88
N ALA A 153 -55.81 -27.68 -1.97
CA ALA A 153 -56.36 -26.45 -1.39
C ALA A 153 -57.63 -26.00 -2.12
N GLU A 154 -57.62 -26.00 -3.45
CA GLU A 154 -58.79 -25.68 -4.27
C GLU A 154 -59.95 -26.66 -4.00
N MET A 155 -59.65 -27.96 -3.90
CA MET A 155 -60.65 -28.98 -3.53
C MET A 155 -61.22 -28.76 -2.12
N ARG A 156 -60.39 -28.37 -1.13
CA ARG A 156 -60.86 -28.07 0.22
C ARG A 156 -61.74 -26.82 0.27
N GLU A 157 -61.37 -25.78 -0.48
CA GLU A 157 -62.20 -24.57 -0.59
C GLU A 157 -63.54 -24.86 -1.24
N GLU A 158 -63.57 -25.68 -2.29
CA GLU A 158 -64.82 -26.07 -2.95
C GLU A 158 -65.71 -26.89 -2.00
N MET A 159 -65.11 -27.84 -1.27
CA MET A 159 -65.81 -28.63 -0.26
C MET A 159 -66.36 -27.75 0.88
N GLN A 160 -65.62 -26.72 1.31
CA GLN A 160 -66.10 -25.76 2.32
C GLN A 160 -67.24 -24.90 1.77
N ARG A 161 -67.16 -24.45 0.52
CA ARG A 161 -68.25 -23.69 -0.12
C ARG A 161 -69.52 -24.52 -0.30
N GLU A 162 -69.40 -25.81 -0.59
CA GLU A 162 -70.55 -26.73 -0.59
C GLU A 162 -71.12 -26.90 0.83
N GLN A 163 -70.27 -27.05 1.84
CA GLN A 163 -70.70 -27.18 3.23
C GLN A 163 -71.43 -25.92 3.76
N GLU A 164 -70.95 -24.73 3.38
CA GLU A 164 -71.59 -23.44 3.69
C GLU A 164 -72.95 -23.30 2.99
N ARG A 165 -73.08 -23.77 1.74
CA ARG A 165 -74.38 -23.80 1.04
C ARG A 165 -75.38 -24.76 1.68
N ASP A 166 -74.92 -25.93 2.13
CA ASP A 166 -75.77 -26.90 2.82
C ASP A 166 -76.21 -26.41 4.21
N THR A 167 -75.40 -25.59 4.89
CA THR A 167 -75.78 -24.95 6.16
C THR A 167 -76.74 -23.77 5.94
N GLU A 168 -76.55 -22.95 4.90
CA GLU A 168 -77.46 -21.85 4.56
C GLU A 168 -78.86 -22.31 4.11
N GLN A 169 -79.00 -23.53 3.57
CA GLN A 169 -80.33 -24.10 3.28
C GLN A 169 -81.10 -24.58 4.52
N HIS A 170 -80.43 -24.82 5.65
CA HIS A 170 -81.08 -25.31 6.87
C HIS A 170 -81.58 -24.19 7.81
N ASP A 171 -81.09 -22.97 7.65
CA ASP A 171 -81.43 -21.81 8.51
C ASP A 171 -82.46 -20.84 7.87
N TYR A 172 -83.48 -21.36 7.19
CA TYR A 172 -84.71 -20.60 6.92
C TYR A 172 -85.78 -20.90 7.98
N PRO A 173 -86.13 -19.94 8.87
CA PRO A 173 -87.19 -20.15 9.83
C PRO A 173 -88.54 -20.11 9.11
N ASN A 174 -89.23 -21.25 9.11
CA ASN A 174 -90.64 -21.36 8.76
C ASN A 174 -91.49 -20.55 9.77
N GLY A 175 -91.67 -19.25 9.51
CA GLY A 175 -92.39 -18.30 10.36
C GLY A 175 -93.72 -17.87 9.75
N SER A 176 -94.78 -18.60 10.10
CA SER A 176 -96.18 -18.36 9.72
C SER A 176 -96.75 -17.06 10.32
N GLY A 177 -96.75 -15.97 9.55
CA GLY A 177 -97.42 -14.73 9.93
C GLY A 177 -98.86 -14.68 9.45
N LYS A 178 -99.85 -15.07 10.29
CA LYS A 178 -101.24 -14.54 10.36
C LYS A 178 -102.15 -15.38 11.29
N ALA A 179 -102.06 -15.19 12.60
CA ALA A 179 -103.18 -15.48 13.51
C ALA A 179 -102.96 -14.85 14.90
N LYS A 180 -103.53 -13.66 15.14
CA LYS A 180 -104.06 -13.19 16.44
C LYS A 180 -104.56 -11.74 16.30
N ARG A 181 -105.72 -11.57 15.64
CA ARG A 181 -106.50 -10.33 15.74
C ARG A 181 -107.50 -10.50 16.88
N LYS A 182 -107.32 -9.67 17.90
CA LYS A 182 -107.93 -9.71 19.22
C LYS A 182 -109.47 -9.75 19.20
N ALA A 183 -110.02 -10.64 20.02
CA ALA A 183 -111.39 -10.59 20.52
C ALA A 183 -111.59 -9.30 21.33
N LYS A 184 -112.45 -8.39 20.85
CA LYS A 184 -113.00 -7.26 21.62
C LYS A 184 -114.41 -6.94 21.13
N LYS A 185 -115.39 -7.80 21.44
CA LYS A 185 -116.82 -7.43 21.49
C LYS A 185 -117.67 -8.54 22.13
N ARG A 186 -117.66 -8.65 23.46
CA ARG A 186 -118.74 -9.31 24.22
C ARG A 186 -118.78 -8.73 25.63
N ASN A 187 -119.39 -7.56 25.75
CA ASN A 187 -119.98 -7.01 26.98
C ASN A 187 -120.71 -5.71 26.65
N ARG A 188 -121.90 -5.84 26.05
CA ARG A 188 -123.06 -4.94 26.23
C ARG A 188 -124.31 -5.79 25.97
N HIS A 189 -125.32 -5.64 26.83
CA HIS A 189 -126.56 -6.43 26.94
C HIS A 189 -126.49 -7.67 27.83
N ALA A 190 -126.10 -7.43 29.08
CA ALA A 190 -127.04 -7.69 30.18
C ALA A 190 -127.92 -6.44 30.31
N HIS A 191 -129.24 -6.68 30.35
CA HIS A 191 -130.39 -5.79 30.07
C HIS A 191 -130.61 -5.43 28.60
#